data_AF-A0A955P0H9-F1
#
_entry.id   AF-A0A955P0H9-F1
#
_cell.length_a   1.000
_cell.length_b   1.000
_cell.length_c   1.000
_cell.angle_alpha   90.00
_cell.angle_beta   90.00
_cell.angle_gamma   90.00
#
_symmetry.space_group_name_H-M   'P 1'
#
loop_
_entity.id
_entity.type
_entity.pdbx_description
1 polymer ?
#
loop_
_entity_poly.entity_id
_entity_poly.type
_entity_poly.pdbx_seq_one_letter_code
_entity_poly.pdbx_strand_id
1 'polypeptide(L)'
;SLKQKIKTQQENLIIAERQRVMLESIGATCHHFSQPVTSLMGRLEILISRNPPLDDRDKELLRDCLKLSRRMGDLVQQFQNVREYRTVPYVEDYDILDIEGRPEKG
;
A
#
# COMPACT_ATOMS: atom_id res chain seq x y z
N SER A 1 -4.12 8.38 41.05
CA SER A 1 -4.13 7.14 41.86
C SER A 1 -3.45 6.01 41.10
N LEU A 2 -3.02 4.93 41.78
CA LEU A 2 -2.45 3.74 41.12
C LEU A 2 -3.38 3.16 40.05
N LYS A 3 -4.70 3.19 40.28
CA LYS A 3 -5.73 2.76 39.32
C LYS A 3 -5.67 3.55 38.00
N GLN A 4 -5.49 4.87 38.06
CA GLN A 4 -5.35 5.70 36.86
C GLN A 4 -4.08 5.36 36.08
N LYS A 5 -2.95 5.13 36.76
CA LYS A 5 -1.70 4.73 36.11
C LYS A 5 -1.83 3.40 35.38
N ILE A 6 -2.45 2.39 36.01
CA ILE A 6 -2.70 1.08 35.39
C ILE A 6 -3.57 1.23 34.14
N LYS A 7 -4.65 2.01 34.22
CA LYS A 7 -5.56 2.25 33.09
C LYS A 7 -4.81 2.88 31.90
N THR A 8 -4.03 3.93 32.14
CA THR A 8 -3.24 4.58 31.08
C THR A 8 -2.20 3.65 30.47
N GLN A 9 -1.55 2.80 31.27
CA GLN A 9 -0.60 1.81 30.76
C GLN A 9 -1.29 0.76 29.87
N GLN A 10 -2.50 0.32 30.24
CA GLN A 10 -3.30 -0.60 29.43
C GLN A 10 -3.72 0.04 28.10
N GLU A 11 -4.18 1.29 28.12
CA GLU A 11 -4.54 2.05 26.91
C GLU A 11 -3.33 2.19 25.96
N ASN A 12 -2.17 2.56 26.49
CA ASN A 12 -0.94 2.67 25.72
C ASN A 12 -0.49 1.32 25.13
N LEU A 13 -0.64 0.22 25.88
CA LEU A 13 -0.32 -1.12 25.40
C LEU A 13 -1.21 -1.52 24.22
N ILE A 14 -2.51 -1.22 24.30
CA ILE A 14 -3.47 -1.52 23.21
C ILE A 14 -3.12 -0.72 21.95
N ILE A 15 -2.77 0.56 22.09
CA ILE A 15 -2.36 1.41 20.96
C ILE A 15 -1.07 0.88 20.33
N ALA A 16 -0.06 0.56 21.14
CA ALA A 16 1.20 0.02 20.66
C ALA A 16 1.02 -1.32 19.93
N GLU A 17 0.17 -2.21 20.45
CA GLU A 17 -0.09 -3.50 19.82
C GLU A 17 -0.85 -3.35 18.48
N ARG A 18 -1.83 -2.44 18.41
CA ARG A 18 -2.52 -2.13 17.15
C ARG A 18 -1.55 -1.61 16.08
N GLN A 19 -0.64 -0.71 16.47
CA GLN A 19 0.38 -0.18 15.57
C GLN A 19 1.36 -1.28 15.12
N ARG A 20 1.82 -2.14 16.04
CA ARG A 20 2.72 -3.26 15.72
C ARG A 20 2.09 -4.22 14.71
N VAL A 21 0.86 -4.69 14.99
CA VAL A 21 0.13 -5.62 14.11
C VAL A 21 -0.13 -5.01 12.74
N MET A 22 -0.50 -3.73 12.68
CA MET A 22 -0.67 -3.03 11.41
C MET A 22 0.64 -2.98 10.62
N LEU A 23 1.76 -2.57 11.23
CA LEU A 23 3.04 -2.45 10.54
C LEU A 23 3.55 -3.81 10.03
N GLU A 24 3.37 -4.88 10.82
CA GLU A 24 3.70 -6.25 10.39
C GLU A 24 2.85 -6.69 9.20
N SER A 25 1.55 -6.38 9.24
CA SER A 25 0.62 -6.68 8.15
C SER A 25 1.02 -5.95 6.87
N ILE A 26 1.30 -4.64 6.95
CA ILE A 26 1.78 -3.85 5.81
C ILE A 26 3.09 -4.42 5.27
N GLY A 27 4.07 -4.71 6.14
CA GLY A 27 5.35 -5.26 5.72
C GLY A 27 5.20 -6.55 4.92
N ALA A 28 4.43 -7.51 5.45
CA ALA A 28 4.13 -8.75 4.76
C ALA A 28 3.41 -8.52 3.43
N THR A 29 2.33 -7.73 3.44
CA THR A 29 1.54 -7.41 2.25
C THR A 29 2.38 -6.74 1.16
N CYS A 30 3.20 -5.75 1.52
CA CYS A 30 4.12 -5.07 0.61
C CYS A 30 5.11 -6.05 -0.01
N HIS A 31 5.75 -6.92 0.79
CA HIS A 31 6.66 -7.92 0.26
C HIS A 31 5.98 -8.87 -0.74
N HIS A 32 4.77 -9.33 -0.43
CA HIS A 32 3.99 -10.21 -1.30
C HIS A 32 3.49 -9.53 -2.58
N PHE A 33 3.20 -8.23 -2.57
CA PHE A 33 2.80 -7.48 -3.76
C PHE A 33 3.97 -6.97 -4.60
N SER A 34 5.09 -6.57 -3.98
CA SER A 34 6.28 -6.12 -4.71
C SER A 34 6.76 -7.16 -5.72
N GLN A 35 6.72 -8.45 -5.36
CA GLN A 35 7.17 -9.56 -6.21
C GLN A 35 6.38 -9.68 -7.53
N PRO A 36 5.05 -9.89 -7.52
CA PRO A 36 4.26 -10.02 -8.75
C PRO A 36 4.22 -8.73 -9.56
N VAL A 37 4.18 -7.55 -8.93
CA VAL A 37 4.21 -6.26 -9.64
C VAL A 37 5.52 -6.09 -10.41
N THR A 38 6.65 -6.34 -9.76
CA THR A 38 7.98 -6.27 -10.42
C THR A 38 8.07 -7.29 -11.55
N SER A 39 7.60 -8.52 -11.34
CA SER A 39 7.62 -9.56 -12.39
C SER A 39 6.74 -9.17 -13.59
N LEU A 40 5.55 -8.63 -13.34
CA LEU A 40 4.63 -8.18 -14.39
C LEU A 40 5.24 -7.05 -15.20
N MET A 41 5.79 -6.03 -14.54
CA MET A 41 6.48 -4.90 -15.20
C MET A 41 7.62 -5.41 -16.10
N GLY A 42 8.52 -6.24 -15.58
CA GLY A 42 9.64 -6.75 -16.37
C GLY A 42 9.19 -7.60 -17.56
N ARG A 43 8.14 -8.41 -17.41
CA ARG A 43 7.58 -9.20 -18.52
C ARG A 43 6.97 -8.31 -19.61
N LEU A 44 6.26 -7.26 -19.23
CA LEU A 44 5.68 -6.29 -20.17
C LEU A 44 6.78 -5.50 -20.89
N GLU A 45 7.83 -5.07 -20.19
CA GLU A 45 9.00 -4.41 -20.78
C GLU A 45 9.73 -5.32 -21.78
N ILE A 46 9.92 -6.60 -21.45
CA ILE A 46 10.49 -7.60 -22.37
C ILE A 46 9.59 -7.77 -23.60
N LEU A 47 8.27 -7.87 -23.42
CA LEU A 47 7.34 -8.03 -24.54
C LEU A 47 7.34 -6.82 -25.46
N ILE A 48 7.32 -5.60 -24.90
CA ILE A 48 7.40 -4.36 -25.67
C ILE A 48 8.74 -4.26 -26.43
N SER A 49 9.86 -4.59 -25.78
CA SER A 49 11.19 -4.52 -26.43
C SER A 49 11.38 -5.54 -27.55
N ARG A 50 10.69 -6.69 -27.49
CA ARG A 50 10.63 -7.68 -28.58
C ARG A 50 9.83 -7.21 -29.80
N ASN A 51 9.08 -6.10 -29.67
CA ASN A 51 8.28 -5.49 -30.73
C ASN A 51 7.45 -6.51 -31.55
N PRO A 52 6.51 -7.23 -30.90
CA PRO A 52 5.70 -8.23 -31.58
C PRO A 52 4.88 -7.60 -32.72
N PRO A 53 4.51 -8.39 -33.75
CA PRO A 53 3.73 -7.92 -34.89
C PRO A 53 2.25 -7.73 -34.51
N LEU A 54 2.00 -6.75 -33.64
CA LEU A 54 0.68 -6.31 -33.20
C LEU A 54 0.23 -5.10 -34.03
N ASP A 55 -1.09 -4.90 -34.10
CA ASP A 55 -1.63 -3.64 -34.61
C ASP A 55 -1.38 -2.49 -33.60
N ASP A 56 -1.67 -1.26 -34.00
CA ASP A 56 -1.35 -0.10 -33.16
C ASP A 56 -2.21 -0.02 -31.89
N ARG A 57 -3.44 -0.55 -31.93
CA ARG A 57 -4.34 -0.60 -30.78
C ARG A 57 -3.82 -1.56 -29.72
N ASP A 58 -3.38 -2.75 -30.12
CA ASP A 58 -2.84 -3.75 -29.22
C ASP A 58 -1.48 -3.31 -28.63
N LYS A 59 -0.67 -2.57 -29.41
CA LYS A 59 0.55 -1.92 -28.88
C LYS A 59 0.22 -0.87 -27.82
N GLU A 60 -0.84 -0.09 -28.02
CA GLU A 60 -1.29 0.90 -27.04
C GLU A 60 -1.78 0.22 -25.75
N LEU A 61 -2.64 -0.81 -25.86
CA LEU A 61 -3.08 -1.61 -24.73
C LEU A 61 -1.90 -2.21 -23.94
N LEU A 62 -0.86 -2.68 -24.63
CA LEU A 62 0.34 -3.21 -23.98
C LEU A 62 1.11 -2.13 -23.19
N ARG A 63 1.19 -0.90 -23.73
CA ARG A 63 1.80 0.24 -23.02
C ARG A 63 0.97 0.67 -21.82
N ASP A 64 -0.35 0.64 -21.93
CA ASP A 64 -1.27 0.95 -20.83
C ASP A 64 -1.14 -0.07 -19.69
N CYS A 65 -1.05 -1.36 -20.01
CA CYS A 65 -0.77 -2.40 -19.02
C CYS A 65 0.53 -2.12 -18.25
N LEU A 66 1.60 -1.67 -18.95
CA LEU A 66 2.86 -1.32 -18.29
C LEU A 66 2.69 -0.08 -17.39
N LYS A 67 1.95 0.94 -17.84
CA LYS A 67 1.66 2.15 -17.06
C LYS A 67 0.87 1.82 -15.79
N LEU A 68 -0.15 0.97 -15.88
CA LEU A 68 -0.92 0.50 -14.72
C LEU A 68 -0.04 -0.30 -13.75
N SER A 69 0.83 -1.16 -14.26
CA SER A 69 1.77 -1.94 -13.44
C SER A 69 2.76 -1.04 -12.69
N ARG A 70 3.27 0.04 -13.33
CA ARG A 70 4.08 1.06 -12.65
C ARG A 70 3.31 1.75 -11.54
N ARG A 71 2.05 2.12 -11.79
CA ARG A 71 1.18 2.73 -10.77
C ARG A 71 0.96 1.80 -9.58
N MET A 72 0.85 0.49 -9.80
CA MET A 72 0.81 -0.48 -8.71
C MET A 72 2.10 -0.48 -7.90
N GLY A 73 3.25 -0.35 -8.56
CA GLY A 73 4.55 -0.18 -7.89
C GLY A 73 4.60 1.05 -7.00
N ASP A 74 4.10 2.19 -7.49
CA ASP A 74 4.01 3.43 -6.70
C ASP A 74 3.12 3.25 -5.46
N LEU A 75 1.99 2.57 -5.60
CA LEU A 75 1.10 2.28 -4.47
C LEU A 75 1.80 1.39 -3.43
N VAL A 76 2.48 0.33 -3.84
CA VAL A 76 3.26 -0.51 -2.92
C VAL A 76 4.30 0.33 -2.18
N GLN A 77 4.98 1.26 -2.86
CA GLN A 77 5.92 2.17 -2.23
C GLN A 77 5.26 3.12 -1.22
N GLN A 78 4.05 3.62 -1.50
CA GLN A 78 3.27 4.43 -0.55
C GLN A 78 2.93 3.64 0.71
N PHE A 79 2.45 2.40 0.57
CA PHE A 79 2.18 1.52 1.71
C PHE A 79 3.44 1.25 2.56
N GLN A 80 4.60 1.02 1.94
CA GLN A 80 5.87 0.82 2.65
C GLN A 80 6.32 2.03 3.48
N ASN A 81 5.83 3.23 3.13
CA ASN A 81 6.20 4.47 3.81
C ASN A 81 5.28 4.80 5.00
N VAL A 82 4.22 4.02 5.24
CA VAL A 82 3.38 4.17 6.44
C VAL A 82 4.21 3.85 7.68
N ARG A 83 4.13 4.74 8.68
CA ARG A 83 4.88 4.63 9.96
C ARG A 83 3.98 4.60 11.19
N GLU A 84 2.73 5.03 11.05
CA GLU A 84 1.80 5.21 12.15
C GLU A 84 0.41 4.67 11.78
N TYR A 85 -0.29 4.14 12.79
CA TYR A 85 -1.68 3.75 12.64
C TYR A 85 -2.58 4.98 12.69
N ARG A 86 -2.97 5.45 11.51
CA ARG A 86 -4.00 6.46 11.32
C ARG A 86 -5.02 5.98 10.32
N THR A 87 -6.28 6.29 10.57
CA THR A 87 -7.37 6.01 9.63
C THR A 87 -7.96 7.31 9.06
N VAL A 88 -8.54 7.19 7.87
CA VAL A 88 -9.39 8.22 7.27
C VAL A 88 -10.77 7.64 6.99
N PRO A 89 -11.85 8.43 7.13
CA PRO A 89 -13.19 8.00 6.75
C PRO A 89 -13.25 7.64 5.26
N TYR A 90 -13.82 6.49 4.93
CA TYR A 90 -14.00 6.05 3.55
C TYR A 90 -15.47 5.97 3.17
N VAL A 91 -16.26 5.22 3.94
CA VAL A 91 -17.72 5.07 3.82
C VAL A 91 -18.32 4.97 5.23
N GLU A 92 -19.61 5.33 5.39
CA GLU A 92 -20.31 5.60 6.67
C GLU A 92 -19.74 4.91 7.92
N ASP A 93 -19.59 3.59 7.92
CA ASP A 93 -19.17 2.81 9.09
C ASP A 93 -17.74 2.25 9.04
N TYR A 94 -16.95 2.63 8.03
CA TYR A 94 -15.61 2.08 7.81
C TYR A 94 -14.55 3.14 7.55
N ASP A 95 -13.57 3.07 8.43
CA ASP A 95 -12.29 3.75 8.35
C ASP A 95 -11.29 2.89 7.58
N ILE A 96 -10.49 3.51 6.72
CA ILE A 96 -9.38 2.86 6.04
C ILE A 96 -8.05 3.43 6.54
N LEU A 97 -7.00 2.62 6.47
CA LEU A 97 -5.65 3.08 6.77
C LEU A 97 -5.27 4.26 5.86
N ASP A 98 -4.75 5.32 6.47
CA ASP A 98 -4.18 6.44 5.74
C ASP A 98 -2.80 6.10 5.20
N ILE A 99 -2.76 5.79 3.90
CA ILE A 99 -1.53 5.48 3.18
C ILE A 99 -0.91 6.70 2.49
N GLU A 100 -1.61 7.84 2.49
CA GLU A 100 -1.18 9.06 1.81
C GLU A 100 -0.52 10.06 2.75
N GLY A 101 -0.59 9.82 4.06
CA GLY A 101 0.03 10.71 5.05
C GLY A 101 -0.66 12.08 5.10
N ARG A 102 -1.96 12.16 4.78
CA ARG A 102 -2.70 13.44 4.77
C ARG A 102 -2.63 14.13 6.14
N PRO A 103 -2.34 15.43 6.23
CA PRO A 103 -2.37 16.12 7.51
C PRO A 103 -3.77 16.01 8.14
N GLU A 104 -3.83 15.88 9.47
CA GLU A 104 -5.11 15.93 10.19
C GLU A 104 -5.85 17.22 9.79
N LYS A 105 -7.14 17.10 9.45
CA LYS A 105 -7.99 18.28 9.31
C LYS A 105 -8.14 18.88 10.71
N GLY A 106 -7.43 19.98 10.96
CA GLY A 106 -7.67 20.85 12.12
C GLY A 106 -9.02 21.54 12.05
#